data_AF-A0A924MUE2-F1
#
_entry.id   AF-A0A924MUE2-F1
#
_cell.length_a   1.000
_cell.length_b   1.000
_cell.length_c   1.000
_cell.angle_alpha   90.00
_cell.angle_beta   90.00
_cell.angle_gamma   90.00
#
_symmetry.space_group_name_H-M   'P 1'
#
loop_
_entity.id
_entity.type
_entity.pdbx_description
1 polymer ?
#
loop_
_entity_poly.entity_id
_entity_poly.type
_entity_poly.pdbx_seq_one_letter_code
_entity_poly.pdbx_strand_id
1 'polypeptide(L)'
;MTAHEIPHCQRHRSGAFASLPGGRADKPDVIETSQPTAELQAMAHEMRVTRREEAFADLAGLAWTHAHHPDQFAQVLSWFDAARADETPRGFHDTRHWLGLAHTADAFSGSGSPFDQADALWQLGLRDD
;
A
#
# COMPACT_ATOMS: atom_id res chain seq x y z
N MET A 1 -6.36 -7.78 -9.84
CA MET A 1 -5.13 -8.12 -10.61
C MET A 1 -4.67 -6.96 -11.47
N THR A 2 -5.16 -6.71 -12.69
CA THR A 2 -4.58 -5.65 -13.57
C THR A 2 -4.53 -4.25 -12.94
N ALA A 3 -5.59 -3.81 -12.26
CA ALA A 3 -5.63 -2.51 -11.61
C ALA A 3 -4.65 -2.38 -10.40
N HIS A 4 -4.19 -3.51 -9.84
CA HIS A 4 -3.14 -3.57 -8.82
C HIS A 4 -1.74 -3.57 -9.47
N GLU A 5 -1.52 -4.32 -10.55
CA GLU A 5 -0.19 -4.44 -11.17
C GLU A 5 0.26 -3.17 -11.92
N ILE A 6 -0.67 -2.44 -12.55
CA ILE A 6 -0.34 -1.20 -13.28
C ILE A 6 0.34 -0.15 -12.38
N PRO A 7 -0.12 0.11 -11.15
CA PRO A 7 0.57 0.94 -10.16
C PRO A 7 2.06 0.62 -9.98
N HIS A 8 2.43 -0.66 -9.85
CA HIS A 8 3.83 -1.09 -9.74
C HIS A 8 4.64 -0.67 -10.97
N CYS A 9 4.11 -0.95 -12.17
CA CYS A 9 4.73 -0.53 -13.44
C CYS A 9 4.86 0.99 -13.55
N GLN A 10 3.86 1.75 -13.09
CA GLN A 10 3.90 3.21 -13.12
C GLN A 10 5.02 3.74 -12.22
N ARG A 11 5.18 3.19 -11.01
CA ARG A 11 6.23 3.59 -10.06
C ARG A 11 7.62 3.20 -10.53
N HIS A 12 7.77 2.05 -11.19
CA HIS A 12 9.01 1.71 -11.88
C HIS A 12 9.33 2.70 -13.00
N ARG A 13 8.36 3.00 -13.86
CA ARG A 13 8.55 3.91 -15.00
C ARG A 13 8.90 5.34 -14.56
N SER A 14 8.35 5.81 -13.45
CA SER A 14 8.64 7.13 -12.90
C SER A 14 9.92 7.19 -12.05
N GLY A 15 10.55 6.04 -11.78
CA GLY A 15 11.69 5.94 -10.86
C GLY A 15 11.31 6.14 -9.39
N ALA A 16 10.02 6.06 -9.06
CA ALA A 16 9.52 6.24 -7.70
C ALA A 16 9.40 4.92 -6.91
N PHE A 17 9.58 3.76 -7.55
CA PHE A 17 9.52 2.45 -6.89
C PHE A 17 10.46 2.39 -5.69
N ALA A 18 9.99 1.84 -4.56
CA ALA A 18 10.65 1.77 -3.27
C ALA A 18 10.96 3.13 -2.60
N SER A 19 10.56 4.26 -3.21
CA SER A 19 10.78 5.60 -2.64
C SER A 19 9.57 6.10 -1.87
N LEU A 20 9.82 6.85 -0.79
CA LEU A 20 8.77 7.52 -0.02
C LEU A 20 8.44 8.91 -0.63
N PRO A 21 7.19 9.35 -0.52
CA PRO A 21 6.74 10.61 -1.11
C PRO A 21 7.36 11.82 -0.40
N GLY A 22 7.47 12.93 -1.13
CA GLY A 22 7.97 14.20 -0.59
C GLY A 22 9.44 14.20 -0.16
N GLY A 23 10.25 13.24 -0.64
CA GLY A 23 11.66 13.13 -0.27
C GLY A 23 11.90 12.67 1.18
N ARG A 24 10.88 12.07 1.82
CA ARG A 24 11.02 11.49 3.15
C ARG A 24 12.12 10.42 3.13
N ALA A 25 13.05 10.49 4.08
CA ALA A 25 14.07 9.47 4.23
C ALA A 25 13.44 8.15 4.69
N ASP A 26 13.80 7.03 4.06
CA ASP A 26 13.44 5.70 4.55
C ASP A 26 14.35 5.35 5.74
N LYS A 27 13.79 5.48 6.95
CA LYS A 27 14.49 5.17 8.19
C LYS A 27 14.11 3.76 8.63
N PRO A 28 15.07 2.97 9.15
CA PRO A 28 14.78 1.65 9.65
C PRO A 28 13.83 1.74 10.84
N ASP A 29 12.86 0.83 10.90
CA ASP A 29 11.93 0.71 12.02
C ASP A 29 12.51 -0.13 13.17
N VAL A 30 11.73 -0.28 14.25
CA VAL A 30 12.13 -1.07 15.43
C VAL A 30 12.35 -2.54 15.08
N ILE A 31 11.57 -3.11 14.16
CA ILE A 31 11.68 -4.52 13.79
C ILE A 31 12.93 -4.77 12.97
N GLU A 32 13.24 -3.91 12.00
CA GLU A 32 14.49 -3.95 11.24
C GLU A 32 15.67 -3.82 12.19
N THR A 33 15.73 -2.75 12.99
CA THR A 33 16.88 -2.51 13.90
C THR A 33 17.04 -3.58 14.99
N SER A 34 15.98 -4.30 15.35
CA SER A 34 16.02 -5.40 16.31
C SER A 34 16.55 -6.73 15.74
N GLN A 35 16.70 -6.87 14.42
CA GLN A 35 17.19 -8.11 13.83
C GLN A 35 18.66 -8.39 14.22
N PRO A 36 19.02 -9.65 14.51
CA PRO A 36 20.30 -9.97 15.13
C PRO A 36 21.49 -9.98 14.16
N THR A 37 21.25 -9.96 12.85
CA THR A 37 22.30 -9.95 11.82
C THR A 37 21.98 -8.94 10.72
N ALA A 38 23.01 -8.49 10.00
CA ALA A 38 22.84 -7.55 8.90
C ALA A 38 21.98 -8.12 7.75
N GLU A 39 22.06 -9.42 7.51
CA GLU A 39 21.24 -10.11 6.51
C GLU A 39 19.76 -10.07 6.89
N LEU A 40 19.44 -10.34 8.16
CA LEU A 40 18.05 -10.28 8.65
C LEU A 40 17.53 -8.84 8.69
N GLN A 41 18.40 -7.85 8.97
CA GLN A 41 18.06 -6.43 8.84
C GLN A 41 17.69 -6.10 7.38
N ALA A 42 18.49 -6.54 6.41
CA ALA A 42 18.21 -6.33 4.98
C ALA A 42 16.90 -7.01 4.54
N MET A 43 16.61 -8.22 5.03
CA MET A 43 15.32 -8.89 4.76
C MET A 43 14.13 -8.14 5.36
N ALA A 44 14.25 -7.66 6.60
CA ALA A 44 13.21 -6.88 7.26
C ALA A 44 12.95 -5.54 6.54
N HIS A 45 14.02 -4.91 6.03
CA HIS A 45 13.95 -3.74 5.17
C HIS A 45 13.16 -4.03 3.89
N GLU A 46 13.54 -5.08 3.16
CA GLU A 46 12.86 -5.50 1.92
C GLU A 46 11.38 -5.79 2.16
N MET A 47 11.05 -6.54 3.22
CA MET A 47 9.66 -6.82 3.61
C MET A 47 8.84 -5.55 3.82
N ARG A 48 9.40 -4.54 4.50
CA ARG A 48 8.71 -3.27 4.72
C ARG A 48 8.53 -2.49 3.43
N VAL A 49 9.59 -2.38 2.62
CA VAL A 49 9.55 -1.64 1.36
C VAL A 49 8.50 -2.26 0.43
N THR A 50 8.52 -3.58 0.24
CA THR A 50 7.54 -4.27 -0.57
C THR A 50 6.13 -4.13 -0.01
N ARG A 51 5.92 -4.23 1.32
CA ARG A 51 4.60 -4.01 1.91
C ARG A 51 4.03 -2.63 1.60
N ARG A 52 4.86 -1.59 1.59
CA ARG A 52 4.44 -0.25 1.22
C ARG A 52 4.06 -0.16 -0.26
N GLU A 53 4.82 -0.82 -1.15
CA GLU A 53 4.48 -0.89 -2.58
C GLU A 53 3.17 -1.66 -2.81
N GLU A 54 2.99 -2.81 -2.16
CA GLU A 54 1.77 -3.61 -2.20
C GLU A 54 0.56 -2.81 -1.67
N ALA A 55 0.74 -2.05 -0.60
CA ALA A 55 -0.32 -1.19 -0.06
C ALA A 55 -0.73 -0.10 -1.05
N PHE A 56 0.23 0.54 -1.72
CA PHE A 56 -0.08 1.52 -2.76
C PHE A 56 -0.83 0.89 -3.93
N ALA A 57 -0.42 -0.29 -4.38
CA ALA A 57 -1.05 -1.03 -5.47
C ALA A 57 -2.48 -1.48 -5.13
N ASP A 58 -2.71 -1.98 -3.91
CA ASP A 58 -4.06 -2.32 -3.40
C ASP A 58 -4.96 -1.08 -3.42
N LEU A 59 -4.48 0.04 -2.86
CA LEU A 59 -5.23 1.30 -2.82
C LEU A 59 -5.55 1.84 -4.22
N ALA A 60 -4.61 1.75 -5.17
CA ALA A 60 -4.85 2.19 -6.53
C ALA A 60 -5.86 1.29 -7.28
N GLY A 61 -5.84 -0.02 -7.03
CA GLY A 61 -6.88 -0.93 -7.51
C GLY A 61 -8.27 -0.61 -6.95
N LEU A 62 -8.33 -0.28 -5.65
CA LEU A 62 -9.56 0.15 -4.98
C LEU A 62 -10.05 1.52 -5.47
N ALA A 63 -9.17 2.49 -5.64
CA ALA A 63 -9.50 3.80 -6.19
C ALA A 63 -10.06 3.69 -7.62
N TRP A 64 -9.46 2.82 -8.44
CA TRP A 64 -9.98 2.54 -9.79
C TRP A 64 -11.38 1.92 -9.73
N THR A 65 -11.60 0.96 -8.84
CA THR A 65 -12.91 0.34 -8.63
C THR A 65 -13.93 1.37 -8.16
N HIS A 66 -13.57 2.24 -7.21
CA HIS A 66 -14.42 3.32 -6.73
C HIS A 66 -14.85 4.27 -7.86
N ALA A 67 -13.91 4.65 -8.74
CA ALA A 67 -14.17 5.57 -9.84
C ALA A 67 -15.01 4.98 -10.99
N HIS A 68 -14.83 3.69 -11.29
CA HIS A 68 -15.40 3.07 -12.50
C HIS A 68 -16.52 2.06 -12.21
N HIS A 69 -16.57 1.50 -11.00
CA HIS A 69 -17.51 0.48 -10.57
C HIS A 69 -17.95 0.70 -9.11
N PRO A 70 -18.52 1.88 -8.77
CA PRO A 70 -18.85 2.23 -7.38
C PRO A 70 -19.81 1.23 -6.73
N ASP A 71 -20.75 0.66 -7.47
CA ASP A 71 -21.69 -0.35 -6.97
C ASP A 71 -21.01 -1.67 -6.53
N GLN A 72 -19.77 -1.91 -6.98
CA GLN A 72 -18.98 -3.10 -6.64
C GLN A 72 -17.92 -2.81 -5.58
N PHE A 73 -17.67 -1.53 -5.24
CA PHE A 73 -16.57 -1.12 -4.39
C PHE A 73 -16.55 -1.87 -3.05
N ALA A 74 -17.68 -1.92 -2.35
CA ALA A 74 -17.78 -2.59 -1.05
C ALA A 74 -17.50 -4.10 -1.15
N GLN A 75 -17.95 -4.75 -2.24
CA GLN A 75 -17.68 -6.17 -2.46
C GLN A 75 -16.20 -6.42 -2.73
N VAL A 76 -15.57 -5.58 -3.55
CA VAL A 76 -14.14 -5.69 -3.87
C VAL A 76 -13.28 -5.42 -2.64
N LEU A 77 -13.60 -4.39 -1.86
CA LEU A 77 -12.91 -4.08 -0.61
C LEU A 77 -12.98 -5.26 0.39
N SER A 78 -14.17 -5.84 0.56
CA SER A 78 -14.31 -7.04 1.40
C SER A 78 -13.53 -8.25 0.89
N TRP A 79 -13.37 -8.39 -0.44
CA TRP A 79 -12.51 -9.41 -1.01
C TRP A 79 -11.03 -9.15 -0.72
N PHE A 80 -10.56 -7.90 -0.77
CA PHE A 80 -9.20 -7.54 -0.34
C PHE A 80 -8.99 -7.88 1.13
N ASP A 81 -9.93 -7.54 2.02
CA ASP A 81 -9.82 -7.88 3.45
C ASP A 81 -9.66 -9.39 3.65
N ALA A 82 -10.46 -10.20 2.95
CA ALA A 82 -10.37 -11.66 3.01
C ALA A 82 -9.04 -12.18 2.44
N ALA A 83 -8.58 -11.61 1.32
CA ALA A 83 -7.32 -12.01 0.69
C ALA A 83 -6.10 -11.71 1.57
N ARG A 84 -6.16 -10.65 2.39
CA ARG A 84 -5.08 -10.27 3.32
C ARG A 84 -5.26 -10.81 4.74
N ALA A 85 -6.35 -11.53 5.03
CA ALA A 85 -6.68 -11.95 6.39
C ALA A 85 -5.62 -12.86 7.01
N ASP A 86 -5.12 -13.82 6.23
CA ASP A 86 -4.14 -14.83 6.66
C ASP A 86 -2.68 -14.38 6.46
N GLU A 87 -2.45 -13.13 6.05
CA GLU A 87 -1.10 -12.60 5.89
C GLU A 87 -0.37 -12.53 7.23
N THR A 88 0.90 -12.94 7.19
CA THR A 88 1.79 -12.84 8.35
C THR A 88 1.86 -11.36 8.77
N PRO A 89 1.66 -11.03 10.06
CA PRO A 89 1.78 -9.65 10.52
C PRO A 89 3.10 -9.01 10.09
N ARG A 90 2.99 -7.85 9.43
CA ARG A 90 4.09 -7.11 8.79
C ARG A 90 4.85 -7.90 7.71
N GLY A 91 4.21 -8.90 7.11
CA GLY A 91 4.68 -9.57 5.90
C GLY A 91 4.68 -8.67 4.67
N PHE A 92 5.15 -9.19 3.55
CA PHE A 92 5.20 -8.46 2.27
C PHE A 92 3.84 -7.96 1.80
N HIS A 93 2.78 -8.69 2.11
CA HIS A 93 1.42 -8.40 1.65
C HIS A 93 0.49 -7.99 2.79
N ASP A 94 1.00 -7.72 4.00
CA ASP A 94 0.18 -7.28 5.13
C ASP A 94 -0.27 -5.81 4.97
N THR A 95 -1.17 -5.56 4.04
CA THR A 95 -1.68 -4.23 3.72
C THR A 95 -2.93 -3.86 4.52
N ARG A 96 -3.31 -4.68 5.51
CA ARG A 96 -4.55 -4.55 6.31
C ARG A 96 -4.72 -3.17 6.94
N HIS A 97 -3.63 -2.55 7.39
CA HIS A 97 -3.66 -1.19 7.92
C HIS A 97 -4.20 -0.17 6.89
N TRP A 98 -3.71 -0.21 5.65
CA TRP A 98 -4.18 0.67 4.58
C TRP A 98 -5.57 0.30 4.08
N LEU A 99 -5.92 -0.99 4.04
CA LEU A 99 -7.29 -1.41 3.71
C LEU A 99 -8.30 -0.85 4.72
N GLY A 100 -7.94 -0.78 6.01
CA GLY A 100 -8.74 -0.12 7.04
C GLY A 100 -9.06 1.35 6.73
N LEU A 101 -8.14 2.09 6.09
CA LEU A 101 -8.38 3.47 5.67
C LEU A 101 -9.40 3.57 4.52
N ALA A 102 -9.45 2.56 3.65
CA ALA A 102 -10.37 2.49 2.51
C ALA A 102 -11.83 2.20 2.91
N HIS A 103 -12.08 1.78 4.17
CA HIS A 103 -13.44 1.63 4.72
C HIS A 103 -14.08 2.95 5.16
N THR A 104 -13.33 4.06 5.15
CA THR A 104 -13.88 5.37 5.55
C THR A 104 -14.76 5.97 4.46
N ALA A 105 -15.80 6.73 4.85
CA ALA A 105 -16.78 7.28 3.90
C ALA A 105 -16.17 8.25 2.87
N ASP A 106 -15.06 8.89 3.22
CA ASP A 106 -14.35 9.83 2.36
C ASP A 106 -13.16 9.17 1.62
N ALA A 107 -13.01 7.85 1.70
CA ALA A 107 -11.97 7.13 0.96
C ALA A 107 -12.09 7.43 -0.54
N PHE A 108 -10.97 7.85 -1.15
CA PHE A 108 -10.88 8.19 -2.57
C PHE A 108 -11.81 9.33 -3.04
N SER A 109 -12.33 10.16 -2.13
CA SER A 109 -13.19 11.33 -2.45
C SER A 109 -12.44 12.51 -3.09
N GLY A 110 -11.10 12.48 -3.10
CA GLY A 110 -10.27 13.51 -3.70
C GLY A 110 -10.43 13.62 -5.23
N SER A 111 -10.27 14.82 -5.78
CA SER A 111 -10.15 15.02 -7.22
C SER A 111 -8.79 14.51 -7.71
N GLY A 112 -8.75 13.91 -8.90
CA GLY A 112 -7.52 13.40 -9.50
C GLY A 112 -7.69 12.04 -10.15
N SER A 113 -6.56 11.44 -10.54
CA SER A 113 -6.52 10.07 -11.02
C SER A 113 -6.59 9.07 -9.86
N PRO A 114 -6.94 7.80 -10.11
CA PRO A 114 -6.86 6.74 -9.09
C PRO A 114 -5.49 6.65 -8.39
N PHE A 115 -4.40 7.01 -9.08
CA PHE A 115 -3.07 7.06 -8.47
C PHE A 115 -2.93 8.19 -7.45
N ASP A 116 -3.49 9.37 -7.73
CA ASP A 116 -3.43 10.52 -6.81
C ASP A 116 -4.26 10.24 -5.55
N GLN A 117 -5.44 9.63 -5.73
CA GLN A 117 -6.31 9.21 -4.64
C GLN A 117 -5.65 8.12 -3.77
N ALA A 118 -4.99 7.15 -4.40
CA ALA A 118 -4.22 6.12 -3.71
C ALA A 118 -3.03 6.70 -2.97
N ASP A 119 -2.28 7.62 -3.58
CA ASP A 119 -1.13 8.28 -2.96
C ASP A 119 -1.53 9.02 -1.68
N ALA A 120 -2.68 9.70 -1.68
CA ALA A 120 -3.19 10.39 -0.49
C ALA A 120 -3.47 9.44 0.69
N LEU A 121 -4.14 8.31 0.45
CA LEU A 121 -4.40 7.30 1.49
C LEU A 121 -3.12 6.55 1.88
N TRP A 122 -2.24 6.29 0.92
CA TRP A 122 -0.95 5.64 1.16
C TRP A 122 -0.08 6.47 2.09
N GLN A 123 0.03 7.78 1.83
CA GLN A 123 0.71 8.75 2.69
C GLN A 123 0.13 8.85 4.09
N LEU A 124 -1.19 8.64 4.25
CA LEU A 124 -1.82 8.60 5.56
C LEU A 124 -1.35 7.37 6.34
N GLY A 125 -1.40 6.17 5.74
CA GLY A 125 -0.96 4.95 6.44
C GLY A 125 0.56 4.89 6.68
N LEU A 126 1.37 5.54 5.85
CA LEU A 126 2.83 5.70 6.09
C LEU A 126 3.17 6.49 7.37
N ARG A 127 2.19 7.10 8.06
CA ARG A 127 2.43 7.77 9.35
C ARG A 127 2.43 6.78 10.52
N ASP A 128 1.75 5.65 10.35
CA ASP A 128 1.50 4.67 11.40
C ASP A 128 2.11 3.28 11.09
N ASP A 129 2.88 3.15 10.00
CA ASP A 129 3.63 1.93 9.58
C ASP A 129 5.01 1.76 10.26
#